data_AF-A0A6C0JF49-F1
#
_entry.id   AF-A0A6C0JF49-F1
#
_cell.length_a   1.000
_cell.length_b   1.000
_cell.length_c   1.000
_cell.angle_alpha   90.00
_cell.angle_beta   90.00
_cell.angle_gamma   90.00
#
_symmetry.space_group_name_H-M   'P 1'
#
loop_
_entity.id
_entity.type
_entity.pdbx_description
1 polymer ?
#
loop_
_entity_poly.entity_id
_entity_poly.type
_entity_poly.pdbx_seq_one_letter_code
_entity_poly.pdbx_strand_id
1 'polypeptide(L)'
;MNLGTIWSNNKKNSGRIVKNTSIKINKVSSVRPTQVISVNSSATKSYWGAAVWMFFHTISIRINEDFYNNNYQYVWDFIKKICNTLPCPYCQKHANEYISKIAIHQINTKDKLKIVLFDFHNSVNNRIGKNIENISILDKYAGANVKAIFDFFEKRFFFSYIGTRNFNDWVKNAVKNEYYEFFNKIRTHF
;
A
#
# COMPACT_ATOMS: atom_id res chain seq x y z
N MET A 1 7.52 9.65 12.64
CA MET A 1 7.22 10.24 11.33
C MET A 1 5.74 10.52 11.24
N ASN A 2 5.38 11.80 11.07
CA ASN A 2 4.00 12.24 10.80
C ASN A 2 3.71 12.03 9.30
N LEU A 3 2.55 11.47 8.94
CA LEU A 3 2.18 11.19 7.54
C LEU A 3 2.23 12.45 6.65
N GLY A 4 2.08 13.64 7.25
CA GLY A 4 2.22 14.93 6.55
C GLY A 4 3.61 15.23 5.98
N THR A 5 4.66 14.51 6.38
CA THR A 5 6.03 14.68 5.84
C THR A 5 6.31 13.83 4.60
N ILE A 6 5.38 12.94 4.22
CA ILE A 6 5.55 12.04 3.07
C ILE A 6 5.33 12.76 1.74
N TRP A 7 4.43 13.74 1.72
CA TRP A 7 4.08 14.52 0.54
C TRP A 7 4.74 15.89 0.63
N SER A 8 5.37 16.33 -0.46
CA SER A 8 5.93 17.68 -0.52
C SER A 8 4.78 18.70 -0.44
N ASN A 9 4.66 19.38 0.70
CA ASN A 9 3.65 20.42 0.91
C ASN A 9 4.07 21.69 0.16
N ASN A 10 3.48 21.91 -1.00
CA ASN A 10 3.37 23.25 -1.57
C ASN A 10 1.88 23.60 -1.73
N LYS A 11 1.27 24.12 -0.65
CA LYS A 11 0.19 25.11 -0.69
C LYS A 11 -0.18 25.56 0.73
N LYS A 12 0.13 26.83 1.03
CA LYS A 12 -0.56 27.64 2.04
C LYS A 12 -1.99 27.88 1.53
N ASN A 13 -3.01 27.53 2.32
CA ASN A 13 -4.09 28.49 2.56
C ASN A 13 -5.03 28.10 3.71
N SER A 14 -5.43 29.16 4.38
CA SER A 14 -6.22 29.32 5.60
C SER A 14 -7.73 29.42 5.37
N GLY A 15 -8.50 29.12 6.43
CA GLY A 15 -9.93 29.46 6.60
C GLY A 15 -10.87 28.30 6.29
N ARG A 16 -12.00 28.06 6.98
CA ARG A 16 -12.71 28.82 8.03
C ARG A 16 -13.70 27.86 8.71
N ILE A 17 -13.92 28.03 10.00
CA ILE A 17 -14.89 27.31 10.83
C ILE A 17 -16.29 27.87 10.57
N VAL A 18 -17.31 27.01 10.45
CA VAL A 18 -18.72 27.39 10.71
C VAL A 18 -19.39 26.29 11.54
N LYS A 19 -19.95 26.71 12.68
CA LYS A 19 -20.77 25.94 13.63
C LYS A 19 -22.26 26.13 13.32
N ASN A 20 -23.08 25.37 14.07
CA ASN A 20 -24.51 25.53 14.40
C ASN A 20 -25.49 24.76 13.49
N THR A 21 -26.59 24.15 13.95
CA THR A 21 -27.19 23.98 15.29
C THR A 21 -28.22 22.83 15.24
N SER A 22 -28.53 22.32 16.42
CA SER A 22 -29.55 21.35 16.88
C SER A 22 -30.98 21.46 16.34
N ILE A 23 -31.74 20.34 16.39
CA ILE A 23 -33.11 20.18 16.95
C ILE A 23 -33.35 18.70 17.34
N LYS A 24 -33.96 18.46 18.51
CA LYS A 24 -34.44 17.17 19.05
C LYS A 24 -35.95 17.02 18.84
N ILE A 25 -36.45 15.82 18.52
CA ILE A 25 -37.84 15.37 18.83
C ILE A 25 -37.82 13.87 19.20
N ASN A 26 -38.64 13.49 20.19
CA ASN A 26 -38.66 12.19 20.89
C ASN A 26 -39.78 11.23 20.43
N LYS A 27 -39.40 9.93 20.35
CA LYS A 27 -40.03 8.71 20.92
C LYS A 27 -41.36 8.17 20.35
N VAL A 28 -41.31 6.94 19.81
CA VAL A 28 -42.29 5.87 20.06
C VAL A 28 -41.59 4.50 20.03
N SER A 29 -41.93 3.64 20.99
CA SER A 29 -41.42 2.27 21.16
C SER A 29 -42.28 1.26 20.40
N SER A 30 -41.69 0.32 19.66
CA SER A 30 -42.33 -0.96 19.36
C SER A 30 -41.30 -2.10 19.22
N VAL A 31 -41.58 -3.16 19.97
CA VAL A 31 -41.26 -4.59 19.85
C VAL A 31 -40.01 -4.99 19.05
N ARG A 32 -39.08 -5.68 19.72
CA ARG A 32 -37.75 -6.11 19.27
C ARG A 32 -37.84 -7.43 18.45
N PRO A 33 -37.61 -7.45 17.13
CA PRO A 33 -37.22 -8.67 16.45
C PRO A 33 -35.75 -8.93 16.74
N THR A 34 -35.41 -10.19 17.01
CA THR A 34 -34.06 -10.67 17.30
C THR A 34 -33.08 -10.11 16.27
N GLN A 35 -32.19 -9.23 16.72
CA GLN A 35 -31.15 -8.62 15.89
C GLN A 35 -30.19 -9.74 15.48
N VAL A 36 -30.35 -10.22 14.25
CA VAL A 36 -29.31 -10.96 13.54
C VAL A 36 -28.09 -10.06 13.57
N ILE A 37 -27.05 -10.44 14.33
CA ILE A 37 -25.83 -9.65 14.46
C ILE A 37 -25.21 -9.62 13.06
N SER A 38 -25.48 -8.55 12.31
CA SER A 38 -24.74 -8.22 11.11
C SER A 38 -23.34 -7.85 11.59
N VAL A 39 -22.46 -8.84 11.62
CA VAL A 39 -21.03 -8.61 11.80
C VAL A 39 -20.62 -7.78 10.59
N ASN A 40 -20.60 -6.46 10.76
CA ASN A 40 -20.02 -5.54 9.80
C ASN A 40 -18.57 -6.00 9.62
N SER A 41 -18.32 -6.72 8.53
CA SER A 41 -17.01 -7.17 8.08
C SER A 41 -16.22 -5.96 7.57
N SER A 42 -15.95 -5.02 8.47
CA SER A 42 -14.89 -4.05 8.30
C SER A 42 -13.60 -4.83 8.45
N ALA A 43 -13.07 -5.35 7.33
CA ALA A 43 -11.72 -5.91 7.28
C ALA A 43 -10.78 -4.94 8.00
N THR A 44 -10.23 -5.37 9.15
CA THR A 44 -9.34 -4.54 9.96
C THR A 44 -8.17 -4.13 9.09
N LYS A 45 -7.97 -2.81 8.95
CA LYS A 45 -6.93 -2.25 8.08
C LYS A 45 -5.57 -2.78 8.54
N SER A 46 -4.87 -3.52 7.69
CA SER A 46 -3.56 -4.07 8.06
C SER A 46 -2.57 -2.93 8.34
N TYR A 47 -1.80 -3.05 9.43
CA TYR A 47 -0.84 -2.03 9.86
C TYR A 47 0.24 -1.72 8.80
N TRP A 48 0.56 -2.70 7.97
CA TRP A 48 1.56 -2.65 6.89
C TRP A 48 0.98 -2.33 5.50
N GLY A 49 -0.33 -2.52 5.27
CA GLY A 49 -0.91 -2.48 3.93
C GLY A 49 -0.74 -1.14 3.22
N ALA A 50 -0.98 -0.04 3.93
CA ALA A 50 -0.76 1.30 3.37
C ALA A 50 0.71 1.54 2.99
N ALA A 51 1.65 1.03 3.79
CA ALA A 51 3.07 1.22 3.53
C ALA A 51 3.53 0.45 2.28
N VAL A 52 3.03 -0.77 2.07
CA VAL A 52 3.30 -1.57 0.85
C VAL A 52 2.79 -0.85 -0.40
N TRP A 53 1.55 -0.36 -0.38
CA TRP A 53 1.00 0.34 -1.55
C TRP A 53 1.74 1.63 -1.85
N MET A 54 2.08 2.41 -0.83
CA MET A 54 2.87 3.64 -1.01
C MET A 54 4.25 3.33 -1.58
N PHE A 55 4.90 2.28 -1.10
CA PHE A 55 6.18 1.81 -1.62
C PHE A 55 6.11 1.41 -3.09
N PHE A 56 5.17 0.54 -3.45
CA PHE A 56 4.96 0.08 -4.83
C PHE A 56 4.68 1.22 -5.81
N HIS A 57 3.73 2.10 -5.48
CA HIS A 57 3.37 3.21 -6.35
C HIS A 57 4.44 4.29 -6.42
N THR A 58 5.21 4.49 -5.34
CA THR A 58 6.37 5.41 -5.41
C THR A 58 7.44 4.87 -6.33
N ILE A 59 7.74 3.57 -6.28
CA ILE A 59 8.71 2.96 -7.19
C ILE A 59 8.27 3.15 -8.64
N SER A 60 7.05 2.75 -9.01
CA SER A 60 6.61 2.81 -10.40
C SER A 60 6.48 4.22 -10.97
N ILE A 61 6.23 5.23 -10.12
CA ILE A 61 6.10 6.62 -10.53
C ILE A 61 7.44 7.35 -10.56
N ARG A 62 8.26 7.19 -9.51
CA ARG A 62 9.45 8.01 -9.27
C ARG A 62 10.73 7.41 -9.86
N ILE A 63 10.80 6.10 -10.08
CA ILE A 63 12.04 5.49 -10.58
C ILE A 63 12.43 6.09 -11.93
N ASN A 64 13.72 6.33 -12.13
CA ASN A 64 14.26 6.77 -13.40
C ASN A 64 13.91 5.76 -14.50
N GLU A 65 13.46 6.27 -15.63
CA GLU A 65 12.91 5.46 -16.72
C GLU A 65 13.96 4.59 -17.40
N ASP A 66 15.13 5.17 -17.71
CA ASP A 66 16.23 4.43 -18.35
C ASP A 66 16.75 3.32 -17.43
N PHE A 67 16.89 3.61 -16.14
CA PHE A 67 17.27 2.61 -15.16
C PHE A 67 16.24 1.49 -15.12
N TYR A 68 14.95 1.82 -15.03
CA TYR A 68 13.89 0.80 -14.98
C TYR A 68 13.86 -0.06 -16.24
N ASN A 69 13.85 0.55 -17.42
CA ASN A 69 13.77 -0.17 -18.68
C ASN A 69 14.95 -1.14 -18.87
N ASN A 70 16.12 -0.83 -18.30
CA ASN A 70 17.29 -1.72 -18.28
C ASN A 70 17.30 -2.75 -17.13
N ASN A 71 16.51 -2.54 -16.07
CA ASN A 71 16.53 -3.35 -14.84
C ASN A 71 15.13 -3.85 -14.42
N TYR A 72 14.17 -3.89 -15.33
CA TYR A 72 12.76 -4.12 -15.00
C TYR A 72 12.53 -5.47 -14.31
N GLN A 73 13.27 -6.52 -14.70
CA GLN A 73 13.19 -7.86 -14.09
C GLN A 73 13.62 -7.80 -12.63
N TYR A 74 14.75 -7.13 -12.34
CA TYR A 74 15.26 -6.97 -10.99
C TYR A 74 14.24 -6.26 -10.08
N VAL A 75 13.62 -5.19 -10.57
CA VAL A 75 12.57 -4.46 -9.81
C VAL A 75 11.33 -5.32 -9.63
N TRP A 76 10.89 -6.01 -10.67
CA TRP A 76 9.72 -6.88 -10.63
C TRP A 76 9.91 -8.08 -9.69
N ASP A 77 11.08 -8.70 -9.70
CA ASP A 77 11.42 -9.81 -8.81
C ASP A 77 11.37 -9.40 -7.34
N PHE A 78 11.83 -8.19 -7.02
CA PHE A 78 11.68 -7.65 -5.67
C PHE A 78 10.21 -7.42 -5.29
N ILE A 79 9.39 -6.88 -6.18
CA ILE A 79 7.94 -6.73 -5.94
C ILE A 79 7.28 -8.09 -5.69
N LYS A 80 7.60 -9.11 -6.51
CA LYS A 80 7.12 -10.48 -6.30
C LYS A 80 7.57 -11.04 -4.95
N LYS A 81 8.80 -10.75 -4.51
CA LYS A 81 9.31 -11.16 -3.20
C LYS A 81 8.48 -10.57 -2.07
N ILE A 82 8.13 -9.29 -2.14
CA ILE A 82 7.25 -8.64 -1.15
C ILE A 82 5.86 -9.28 -1.14
N CYS A 83 5.26 -9.55 -2.31
CA CYS A 83 3.98 -10.27 -2.41
C CYS A 83 4.05 -11.67 -1.78
N ASN A 84 5.14 -12.40 -2.02
CA ASN A 84 5.41 -13.72 -1.44
C ASN A 84 5.71 -13.70 0.06
N THR A 85 5.86 -12.53 0.68
CA THR A 85 6.27 -12.41 2.09
C THR A 85 5.31 -11.51 2.88
N LEU A 86 4.12 -11.22 2.33
CA LEU A 86 3.10 -10.45 3.01
C LEU A 86 2.75 -11.11 4.36
N PRO A 87 2.67 -10.35 5.47
CA PRO A 87 2.40 -10.91 6.80
C PRO A 87 1.04 -11.60 6.98
N CYS A 88 0.12 -11.47 6.02
CA CYS A 88 -1.18 -12.12 6.03
C CYS A 88 -1.21 -13.24 4.98
N PRO A 89 -1.41 -14.51 5.37
CA PRO A 89 -1.43 -15.65 4.43
C PRO A 89 -2.48 -15.52 3.31
N TYR A 90 -3.67 -15.01 3.62
CA TYR A 90 -4.72 -14.79 2.61
C TYR A 90 -4.33 -13.69 1.63
N CYS A 91 -3.72 -12.60 2.11
CA CYS A 91 -3.22 -11.54 1.24
C CYS A 91 -2.07 -12.04 0.36
N GLN A 92 -1.15 -12.82 0.93
CA GLN A 92 -0.03 -13.45 0.21
C GLN A 92 -0.55 -14.36 -0.91
N LYS A 93 -1.50 -15.26 -0.61
CA LYS A 93 -2.12 -16.14 -1.60
C LYS A 93 -2.75 -15.34 -2.75
N HIS A 94 -3.61 -14.37 -2.45
CA HIS A 94 -4.27 -13.57 -3.47
C HIS A 94 -3.29 -12.70 -4.27
N ALA A 95 -2.25 -12.16 -3.62
CA ALA A 95 -1.21 -11.41 -4.30
C ALA A 95 -0.45 -12.30 -5.28
N ASN A 96 -0.06 -13.50 -4.85
CA ASN A 96 0.63 -14.49 -5.67
C ASN A 96 -0.20 -14.96 -6.87
N GLU A 97 -1.50 -15.19 -6.67
CA GLU A 97 -2.45 -15.51 -7.75
C GLU A 97 -2.61 -14.38 -8.78
N TYR A 98 -2.46 -13.12 -8.35
CA TYR A 98 -2.51 -11.97 -9.25
C TYR A 98 -1.19 -11.86 -10.04
N ILE A 99 -0.05 -11.81 -9.35
CA ILE A 99 1.25 -11.59 -10.00
C ILE A 99 1.67 -12.75 -10.91
N SER A 100 1.20 -13.99 -10.67
CA SER A 100 1.52 -15.14 -11.51
C SER A 100 0.91 -15.05 -12.91
N LYS A 101 -0.11 -14.20 -13.09
CA LYS A 101 -0.78 -13.95 -14.37
C LYS A 101 -0.12 -12.85 -15.19
N ILE A 102 0.83 -12.11 -14.59
CA ILE A 102 1.49 -10.99 -15.25
C ILE A 102 2.65 -11.50 -16.08
N ALA A 103 2.56 -11.34 -17.40
CA ALA A 103 3.63 -11.67 -18.31
C ALA A 103 4.72 -10.58 -18.33
N ILE A 104 5.95 -10.98 -18.67
CA ILE A 104 7.12 -10.08 -18.67
C ILE A 104 6.92 -8.83 -19.56
N HIS A 105 6.29 -8.98 -20.72
CA HIS A 105 6.03 -7.85 -21.63
C HIS A 105 5.02 -6.83 -21.07
N GLN A 106 4.30 -7.16 -20.00
CA GLN A 106 3.38 -6.27 -19.29
C GLN A 106 4.08 -5.45 -18.19
N ILE A 107 5.37 -5.67 -17.95
CA ILE A 107 6.16 -4.93 -16.95
C ILE A 107 7.50 -4.46 -17.51
N ASN A 108 7.76 -4.57 -18.81
CA ASN A 108 9.06 -4.25 -19.40
C ASN A 108 9.32 -2.75 -19.60
N THR A 109 8.37 -1.87 -19.23
CA THR A 109 8.56 -0.42 -19.18
C THR A 109 7.99 0.17 -17.90
N LYS A 110 8.50 1.33 -17.48
CA LYS A 110 8.07 2.01 -16.25
C LYS A 110 6.56 2.25 -16.23
N ASP A 111 6.02 2.73 -17.36
CA ASP A 111 4.59 2.97 -17.50
C ASP A 111 3.76 1.70 -17.40
N LYS A 112 4.23 0.59 -17.96
CA LYS A 112 3.53 -0.69 -17.84
C LYS A 112 3.52 -1.20 -16.41
N LEU A 113 4.64 -1.08 -15.68
CA LEU A 113 4.67 -1.38 -14.24
C LEU A 113 3.67 -0.54 -13.45
N LYS A 114 3.60 0.76 -13.73
CA LYS A 114 2.64 1.69 -13.12
C LYS A 114 1.21 1.19 -13.30
N ILE A 115 0.83 0.81 -14.52
CA ILE A 115 -0.52 0.28 -14.82
C ILE A 115 -0.76 -1.05 -14.10
N VAL A 116 0.18 -2.00 -14.16
CA VAL A 116 0.04 -3.30 -13.48
C VAL A 116 -0.17 -3.14 -11.97
N LEU A 117 0.59 -2.26 -11.31
CA LEU A 117 0.44 -2.04 -9.86
C LEU A 117 -0.85 -1.30 -9.51
N PHE A 118 -1.34 -0.41 -10.39
CA PHE A 118 -2.62 0.26 -10.24
C PHE A 118 -3.79 -0.71 -10.35
N ASP A 119 -3.80 -1.51 -11.41
CA ASP A 119 -4.83 -2.54 -11.64
C ASP A 119 -4.80 -3.59 -10.53
N PHE A 120 -3.60 -3.94 -10.04
CA PHE A 120 -3.46 -4.82 -8.89
C PHE A 120 -4.14 -4.24 -7.66
N HIS A 121 -3.86 -2.98 -7.31
CA HIS A 121 -4.46 -2.32 -6.16
C HIS A 121 -5.99 -2.23 -6.29
N ASN A 122 -6.50 -1.91 -7.48
CA ASN A 122 -7.93 -1.87 -7.75
C ASN A 122 -8.59 -3.26 -7.69
N SER A 123 -7.91 -4.32 -8.14
CA SER A 123 -8.40 -5.70 -7.98
C SER A 123 -8.54 -6.09 -6.50
N VAL A 124 -7.64 -5.61 -5.64
CA VAL A 124 -7.74 -5.79 -4.18
C VAL A 124 -8.88 -4.97 -3.61
N ASN A 125 -9.01 -3.70 -4.01
CA ASN A 125 -10.12 -2.83 -3.59
C ASN A 125 -11.48 -3.46 -3.91
N ASN A 126 -11.67 -3.91 -5.15
CA ASN A 126 -12.88 -4.60 -5.59
C ASN A 126 -13.20 -5.81 -4.69
N ARG A 127 -12.19 -6.66 -4.44
CA ARG A 127 -12.34 -7.87 -3.62
C ARG A 127 -12.78 -7.59 -2.19
N ILE A 128 -12.33 -6.48 -1.61
CA ILE A 128 -12.65 -6.11 -0.22
C ILE A 128 -13.78 -5.08 -0.11
N GLY A 129 -14.53 -4.84 -1.20
CA GLY A 129 -15.69 -3.94 -1.22
C GLY A 129 -15.33 -2.47 -1.09
N LYS A 130 -14.13 -2.05 -1.49
CA LYS A 130 -13.74 -0.65 -1.60
C LYS A 130 -14.00 -0.12 -3.01
N ASN A 131 -14.14 1.20 -3.10
CA ASN A 131 -14.27 1.90 -4.37
C ASN A 131 -13.04 1.64 -5.27
N ILE A 132 -13.31 1.53 -6.56
CA ILE A 132 -12.27 1.52 -7.60
C ILE A 132 -11.76 2.95 -7.74
N GLU A 133 -10.45 3.11 -7.66
CA GLU A 133 -9.79 4.40 -7.81
C GLU A 133 -9.59 4.74 -9.28
N ASN A 134 -9.58 6.03 -9.61
CA ASN A 134 -9.16 6.52 -10.92
C ASN A 134 -7.62 6.65 -10.97
N ILE A 135 -7.03 6.49 -12.16
CA ILE A 135 -5.58 6.56 -12.35
C ILE A 135 -4.94 7.88 -11.87
N SER A 136 -5.69 8.99 -11.89
CA SER A 136 -5.25 10.29 -11.33
C SER A 136 -4.85 10.24 -9.85
N ILE A 137 -5.29 9.22 -9.10
CA ILE A 137 -4.84 9.00 -7.72
C ILE A 137 -3.31 8.84 -7.61
N LEU A 138 -2.66 8.48 -8.72
CA LEU A 138 -1.21 8.29 -8.77
C LEU A 138 -0.43 9.61 -8.80
N ASP A 139 -1.06 10.73 -9.17
CA ASP A 139 -0.39 12.03 -9.31
C ASP A 139 0.25 12.50 -8.00
N LYS A 140 -0.32 12.09 -6.86
CA LYS A 140 0.24 12.39 -5.54
C LYS A 140 1.65 11.82 -5.34
N TYR A 141 2.03 10.75 -6.05
CA TYR A 141 3.34 10.13 -5.92
C TYR A 141 4.44 10.87 -6.70
N ALA A 142 4.11 11.78 -7.62
CA ALA A 142 5.11 12.54 -8.36
C ALA A 142 6.00 13.40 -7.44
N GLY A 143 5.43 13.97 -6.37
CA GLY A 143 6.12 14.79 -5.36
C GLY A 143 6.46 14.05 -4.07
N ALA A 144 6.41 12.71 -4.06
CA ALA A 144 6.65 11.91 -2.87
C ALA A 144 8.11 11.96 -2.41
N ASN A 145 8.31 12.06 -1.10
CA ASN A 145 9.64 11.90 -0.50
C ASN A 145 10.01 10.41 -0.46
N VAL A 146 10.82 9.98 -1.43
CA VAL A 146 11.23 8.58 -1.60
C VAL A 146 11.83 8.01 -0.32
N LYS A 147 12.79 8.72 0.31
CA LYS A 147 13.41 8.25 1.55
C LYS A 147 12.37 8.03 2.65
N ALA A 148 11.48 8.99 2.86
CA ALA A 148 10.45 8.89 3.91
C ALA A 148 9.49 7.70 3.66
N ILE A 149 9.18 7.39 2.40
CA ILE A 149 8.34 6.24 2.05
C ILE A 149 9.06 4.93 2.27
N PHE A 150 10.35 4.84 1.92
CA PHE A 150 11.16 3.65 2.18
C PHE A 150 11.32 3.40 3.68
N ASP A 151 11.66 4.44 4.46
CA ASP A 151 11.74 4.33 5.92
C ASP A 151 10.38 3.90 6.52
N PHE A 152 9.27 4.42 5.99
CA PHE A 152 7.92 4.05 6.42
C PHE A 152 7.58 2.60 6.08
N PHE A 153 7.90 2.16 4.86
CA PHE A 153 7.76 0.77 4.44
C PHE A 153 8.55 -0.15 5.37
N GLU A 154 9.83 0.13 5.59
CA GLU A 154 10.68 -0.70 6.44
C GLU A 154 10.09 -0.83 7.85
N LYS A 155 9.75 0.29 8.47
CA LYS A 155 9.18 0.33 9.83
C LYS A 155 7.88 -0.46 9.95
N ARG A 156 7.04 -0.43 8.93
CA ARG A 156 5.69 -1.02 8.98
C ARG A 156 5.68 -2.47 8.55
N PHE A 157 6.38 -2.80 7.47
CA PHE A 157 6.42 -4.14 6.89
C PHE A 157 7.22 -5.09 7.77
N PHE A 158 8.36 -4.64 8.30
CA PHE A 158 9.21 -5.45 9.17
C PHE A 158 8.90 -5.27 10.66
N PHE A 159 7.75 -4.68 11.02
CA PHE A 159 7.35 -4.54 12.42
C PHE A 159 7.20 -5.91 13.10
N SER A 160 7.83 -6.13 14.26
CA SER A 160 7.62 -7.31 15.11
C SER A 160 6.83 -6.88 16.34
N TYR A 161 5.75 -7.60 16.67
CA TYR A 161 5.06 -7.39 17.93
C TYR A 161 5.91 -7.95 19.08
N ILE A 162 6.05 -7.18 20.16
CA ILE A 162 6.79 -7.60 21.35
C ILE A 162 6.13 -8.89 21.87
N GLY A 163 6.93 -9.95 22.03
CA GLY A 163 6.46 -11.25 22.54
C GLY A 163 6.12 -12.31 21.49
N THR A 164 6.13 -11.97 20.19
CA THR A 164 5.87 -12.94 19.09
C THR A 164 7.15 -13.24 18.31
N ARG A 165 8.22 -13.68 18.99
CA ARG A 165 9.38 -14.29 18.31
C ARG A 165 8.89 -15.56 17.63
N ASN A 166 8.42 -15.39 16.40
CA ASN A 166 7.80 -16.45 15.63
C ASN A 166 8.88 -17.20 14.86
N PHE A 167 8.62 -18.46 14.60
CA PHE A 167 9.45 -19.36 13.77
C PHE A 167 9.89 -18.72 12.44
N ASN A 168 9.17 -17.74 11.89
CA ASN A 168 9.46 -17.10 10.61
C ASN A 168 10.44 -15.91 10.67
N ASP A 169 11.09 -15.64 11.80
CA ASP A 169 12.01 -14.50 11.94
C ASP A 169 13.20 -14.56 10.97
N TRP A 170 13.70 -15.75 10.61
CA TRP A 170 14.79 -15.86 9.63
C TRP A 170 14.33 -15.43 8.23
N VAL A 171 13.10 -15.79 7.82
CA VAL A 171 12.54 -15.39 6.51
C VAL A 171 12.42 -13.87 6.47
N LYS A 172 11.92 -13.29 7.55
CA LYS A 172 11.80 -11.85 7.69
C LYS A 172 13.14 -11.14 7.62
N ASN A 173 14.16 -11.67 8.30
CA ASN A 173 15.52 -11.12 8.28
C ASN A 173 16.17 -11.24 6.90
N ALA A 174 15.99 -12.38 6.21
CA ALA A 174 16.47 -12.57 4.85
C ALA A 174 15.85 -11.54 3.89
N VAL A 175 14.51 -11.37 3.93
CA VAL A 175 13.81 -10.36 3.11
C VAL A 175 14.23 -8.94 3.50
N LYS A 176 14.54 -8.70 4.78
CA LYS A 176 15.05 -7.39 5.23
C LYS A 176 16.44 -7.09 4.67
N ASN A 177 17.33 -8.07 4.58
CA ASN A 177 18.63 -7.92 3.94
C ASN A 177 18.47 -7.63 2.44
N GLU A 178 17.64 -8.43 1.75
CA GLU A 178 17.31 -8.19 0.33
C GLU A 178 16.70 -6.79 0.11
N TYR A 179 15.90 -6.29 1.05
CA TYR A 179 15.37 -4.92 1.02
C TYR A 179 16.47 -3.87 1.05
N TYR A 180 17.49 -4.01 1.90
CA TYR A 180 18.59 -3.04 1.94
C TYR A 180 19.46 -3.11 0.70
N GLU A 181 19.72 -4.30 0.16
CA GLU A 181 20.42 -4.46 -1.12
C GLU A 181 19.63 -3.76 -2.26
N PHE A 182 18.33 -4.02 -2.31
CA PHE A 182 17.43 -3.37 -3.26
C PHE A 182 17.46 -1.85 -3.13
N PHE A 183 17.23 -1.33 -1.92
CA PHE A 183 17.25 0.10 -1.66
C PHE A 183 18.58 0.74 -2.05
N ASN A 184 19.71 0.14 -1.66
CA ASN A 184 21.03 0.68 -1.99
C ASN A 184 21.30 0.73 -3.49
N LYS A 185 20.81 -0.25 -4.25
CA LYS A 185 20.96 -0.28 -5.71
C LYS A 185 20.10 0.76 -6.41
N ILE A 186 18.87 1.01 -5.94
CA ILE A 186 17.93 1.88 -6.67
C ILE A 186 17.83 3.31 -6.14
N ARG A 187 18.31 3.60 -4.92
CA ARG A 187 18.12 4.92 -4.26
C ARG A 187 18.70 6.11 -5.01
N THR A 188 19.66 5.90 -5.92
CA THR A 188 20.27 6.92 -6.77
C THR A 188 19.54 7.12 -8.10
N HIS A 189 18.46 6.37 -8.34
CA HIS A 189 17.71 6.34 -9.60
C HIS A 189 16.26 6.80 -9.41
N PHE A 190 16.04 7.91 -8.70
CA PHE A 190 14.72 8.46 -8.34
C PHE A 190 14.61 9.98 -8.57
#